data_AF-A0A0E3QJI1-F1
#
_entry.id   AF-A0A0E3QJI1-F1
#
_cell.length_a   1.000
_cell.length_b   1.000
_cell.length_c   1.000
_cell.angle_alpha   90.00
_cell.angle_beta   90.00
_cell.angle_gamma   90.00
#
_symmetry.space_group_name_H-M   'P 1'
#
loop_
_entity.id
_entity.type
_entity.pdbx_description
1 polymer ?
#
loop_
_entity_poly.entity_id
_entity_poly.type
_entity_poly.pdbx_seq_one_letter_code
_entity_poly.pdbx_strand_id
1 'polypeptide(L)'
;MNKNYSLLIESLFKRLQTIGVKTGTVYLDREFFNTDVIPKLDELKVNFVIAVKSTQVINRELKNHQKEYGNTSTIFEYQFQKGGPSFNVVAIYNDEKKKYLLFATNKKAESIEKFEKMIPEEYRKRWNIETGYRVKNEFKIRSCTKSPVARLLFFIIQCIMYNVLNMLKSVLKITAYELKSLINEDINKVVRYGLKSLNFIPVSVLLDCLRWVNEERNRVLRTRLTII
;
A
#
# COMPACT_ATOMS: atom_id res chain seq x y z
N MET A 1 16.95 14.19 5.54
CA MET A 1 16.49 13.00 6.29
C MET A 1 16.94 11.76 5.53
N ASN A 2 17.78 10.91 6.13
CA ASN A 2 18.14 9.63 5.53
C ASN A 2 16.91 8.71 5.57
N LYS A 3 16.51 8.16 4.43
CA LYS A 3 15.38 7.21 4.36
C LYS A 3 15.82 5.91 5.05
N ASN A 4 15.28 5.61 6.22
CA ASN A 4 15.53 4.36 6.92
C ASN A 4 14.52 3.30 6.47
N TYR A 5 14.85 2.59 5.38
CA TYR A 5 13.97 1.55 4.83
C TYR A 5 13.82 0.34 5.76
N SER A 6 14.86 0.00 6.53
CA SER A 6 14.80 -1.12 7.49
C SER A 6 13.74 -0.87 8.56
N LEU A 7 13.74 0.32 9.17
CA LEU A 7 12.74 0.71 10.17
C LEU A 7 11.32 0.72 9.60
N LEU A 8 11.16 1.14 8.34
CA LEU A 8 9.87 1.11 7.64
C LEU A 8 9.34 -0.32 7.51
N ILE A 9 10.18 -1.23 7.00
CA ILE A 9 9.84 -2.64 6.83
C ILE A 9 9.51 -3.26 8.18
N GLU A 10 10.36 -3.08 9.18
CA GLU A 10 10.14 -3.61 10.53
C GLU A 10 8.81 -3.14 11.12
N SER A 11 8.55 -1.84 11.08
CA SER A 11 7.33 -1.26 11.64
C SER A 11 6.07 -1.77 10.92
N LEU A 12 6.15 -1.94 9.60
CA LEU A 12 5.06 -2.45 8.80
C LEU A 12 4.73 -3.90 9.16
N PHE A 13 5.73 -4.79 9.15
CA PHE A 13 5.50 -6.21 9.43
C PHE A 13 5.13 -6.47 10.88
N LYS A 14 5.72 -5.74 11.84
CA LYS A 14 5.30 -5.80 13.24
C LYS A 14 3.83 -5.46 13.39
N ARG A 15 3.35 -4.41 12.71
CA ARG A 15 1.94 -4.03 12.72
C ARG A 15 1.04 -5.08 12.09
N LEU A 16 1.45 -5.68 10.97
CA LEU A 16 0.69 -6.77 10.34
C LEU A 16 0.56 -7.98 11.27
N GLN A 17 1.64 -8.34 11.97
CA GLN A 17 1.66 -9.42 12.94
C GLN A 17 0.74 -9.12 14.14
N THR A 18 0.76 -7.90 14.68
CA THR A 18 -0.15 -7.48 15.77
C THR A 18 -1.62 -7.58 15.38
N ILE A 19 -1.95 -7.36 14.10
CA ILE A 19 -3.33 -7.46 13.59
C ILE A 19 -3.68 -8.91 13.21
N GLY A 20 -2.74 -9.86 13.31
CA GLY A 20 -2.96 -11.27 13.00
C GLY A 20 -2.96 -11.59 11.50
N VAL A 21 -2.41 -10.71 10.67
CA VAL A 21 -2.34 -10.91 9.21
C VAL A 21 -1.08 -11.70 8.86
N LYS A 22 -1.26 -12.89 8.26
CA LYS A 22 -0.15 -13.69 7.72
C LYS A 22 0.31 -13.13 6.38
N THR A 23 1.61 -12.88 6.23
CA THR A 23 2.22 -12.36 5.01
C THR A 23 2.75 -13.49 4.13
N GLY A 24 2.26 -13.58 2.90
CA GLY A 24 2.66 -14.63 1.96
C GLY A 24 3.92 -14.29 1.15
N THR A 25 3.83 -13.26 0.31
CA THR A 25 4.95 -12.75 -0.50
C THR A 25 4.82 -11.24 -0.64
N VAL A 26 5.95 -10.52 -0.57
CA VAL A 26 5.98 -9.06 -0.71
C VAL A 26 6.66 -8.67 -2.01
N TYR A 27 6.02 -7.74 -2.72
CA TYR A 27 6.45 -7.24 -4.02
C TYR A 27 6.95 -5.80 -3.86
N LEU A 28 8.24 -5.55 -4.09
CA LEU A 28 8.87 -4.25 -3.85
C LEU A 28 9.54 -3.68 -5.10
N ASP A 29 9.53 -2.36 -5.20
CA ASP A 29 10.21 -1.64 -6.27
C ASP A 29 11.74 -1.69 -6.17
N ARG A 30 12.39 -1.30 -7.26
CA ARG A 30 13.86 -1.22 -7.39
C ARG A 30 14.55 -0.38 -6.32
N GLU A 31 13.85 0.55 -5.69
CA GLU A 31 14.39 1.37 -4.60
C GLU A 31 14.68 0.54 -3.33
N PHE A 32 13.95 -0.56 -3.13
CA PHE A 32 14.09 -1.45 -1.98
C PHE A 32 15.15 -2.55 -2.18
N PHE A 33 15.80 -2.60 -3.35
CA PHE A 33 16.96 -3.46 -3.57
C PHE A 33 18.21 -2.83 -2.94
N ASN A 34 18.41 -3.07 -1.65
CA ASN A 34 19.53 -2.53 -0.87
C ASN A 34 19.93 -3.46 0.30
N THR A 35 21.07 -3.15 0.92
CA THR A 35 21.68 -3.92 2.00
C THR A 35 20.92 -3.84 3.33
N ASP A 36 19.92 -2.98 3.45
CA ASP A 36 19.18 -2.80 4.71
C ASP A 36 17.86 -3.58 4.68
N VAL A 37 17.21 -3.64 3.52
CA VAL A 37 15.87 -4.25 3.35
C VAL A 37 15.93 -5.77 3.21
N ILE A 38 16.84 -6.29 2.40
CA ILE A 38 16.91 -7.75 2.13
C ILE A 38 17.22 -8.54 3.40
N PRO A 39 18.24 -8.18 4.21
CA PRO A 39 18.48 -8.86 5.49
C PRO A 39 17.26 -8.80 6.42
N LYS A 40 16.55 -7.66 6.45
CA LYS A 40 15.37 -7.51 7.29
C LYS A 40 14.21 -8.41 6.86
N LEU A 41 14.00 -8.57 5.56
CA LEU A 41 12.99 -9.49 5.03
C LEU A 41 13.33 -10.95 5.32
N ASP A 42 14.62 -11.28 5.31
CA ASP A 42 15.13 -12.61 5.65
C ASP A 42 14.97 -12.93 7.15
N GLU A 43 15.32 -11.99 8.04
CA GLU A 43 15.06 -12.08 9.49
C GLU A 43 13.58 -12.34 9.79
N LEU A 44 12.68 -11.66 9.06
CA LEU A 44 11.24 -11.81 9.18
C LEU A 44 10.71 -13.09 8.50
N LYS A 45 11.55 -13.84 7.80
CA LYS A 45 11.22 -15.06 7.04
C LYS A 45 10.09 -14.86 6.04
N VAL A 46 10.08 -13.71 5.36
CA VAL A 46 9.05 -13.34 4.38
C VAL A 46 9.55 -13.57 2.97
N ASN A 47 8.75 -14.23 2.13
CA ASN A 47 9.07 -14.35 0.72
C ASN A 47 9.02 -12.99 0.03
N PHE A 48 9.96 -12.70 -0.85
CA PHE A 48 9.99 -11.43 -1.58
C PHE A 48 10.24 -11.61 -3.07
N VAL A 49 9.76 -10.64 -3.85
CA VAL A 49 10.18 -10.40 -5.24
C VAL A 49 10.43 -8.91 -5.38
N ILE A 50 11.68 -8.54 -5.66
CA ILE A 50 12.13 -7.15 -5.78
C ILE A 50 12.72 -6.95 -7.17
N ALA A 51 12.33 -5.89 -7.88
CA ALA A 51 13.03 -5.57 -9.13
C ALA A 51 14.46 -5.11 -8.82
N VAL A 52 15.43 -5.59 -9.58
CA VAL A 52 16.85 -5.36 -9.29
C VAL A 52 17.37 -4.14 -10.03
N LYS A 53 18.23 -3.36 -9.36
CA LYS A 53 19.08 -2.38 -10.03
C LYS A 53 20.29 -3.09 -10.62
N SER A 54 20.51 -2.90 -11.91
CA SER A 54 21.69 -3.43 -12.61
C SER A 54 22.96 -2.93 -11.91
N THR A 55 23.76 -3.87 -11.38
CA THR A 55 25.08 -3.61 -10.78
C THR A 55 26.18 -4.17 -11.68
N GLN A 56 27.41 -3.70 -11.50
CA GLN A 56 28.55 -4.20 -12.28
C GLN A 56 28.75 -5.71 -12.15
N VAL A 57 28.55 -6.26 -10.94
CA VAL A 57 28.67 -7.71 -10.67
C VAL A 57 27.58 -8.48 -11.41
N ILE A 58 26.32 -8.06 -11.29
CA ILE A 58 25.19 -8.70 -11.99
C ILE A 58 25.39 -8.63 -13.51
N ASN A 59 25.80 -7.47 -14.03
CA ASN A 59 26.06 -7.33 -15.46
C ASN A 59 27.22 -8.19 -15.96
N ARG A 60 28.24 -8.42 -15.12
CA ARG A 60 29.34 -9.32 -15.45
C ARG A 60 28.82 -10.75 -15.61
N GLU A 61 28.00 -11.22 -14.66
CA GLU A 61 27.42 -12.57 -14.78
C GLU A 61 26.47 -12.71 -15.95
N LEU A 62 25.65 -11.70 -16.23
CA LEU A 62 24.80 -11.72 -17.43
C LEU A 62 25.62 -11.76 -18.72
N LYS A 63 26.74 -11.04 -18.79
CA LYS A 63 27.64 -11.09 -19.96
C LYS A 63 28.34 -12.42 -20.11
N ASN A 64 28.74 -13.05 -19.00
CA ASN A 64 29.34 -14.39 -19.02
C ASN A 64 28.31 -15.40 -19.53
N HIS A 65 27.10 -15.39 -18.96
CA HIS A 65 25.99 -16.23 -19.41
C HIS A 65 25.67 -16.03 -20.90
N GLN A 66 25.62 -14.78 -21.37
CA GLN A 66 25.37 -14.48 -22.78
C GLN A 66 26.43 -15.06 -23.73
N LYS A 67 27.70 -15.13 -23.32
CA LYS A 67 28.77 -15.71 -24.13
C LYS A 67 28.65 -17.23 -24.24
N GLU A 68 28.18 -17.87 -23.18
CA GLU A 68 28.16 -19.33 -23.06
C GLU A 68 26.85 -19.95 -23.57
N TYR A 69 25.71 -19.34 -23.25
CA TYR A 69 24.37 -19.87 -23.52
C TYR A 69 23.52 -18.96 -24.41
N GLY A 70 24.11 -17.87 -24.93
CA GLY A 70 23.39 -16.89 -25.74
C GLY A 70 22.38 -16.07 -24.94
N ASN A 71 21.42 -15.47 -25.66
CA ASN A 71 20.40 -14.60 -25.08
C ASN A 71 19.25 -15.39 -24.44
N THR A 72 19.56 -16.15 -23.40
CA THR A 72 18.61 -16.98 -22.66
C THR A 72 18.41 -16.46 -21.24
N SER A 73 17.26 -16.80 -20.65
CA SER A 73 16.94 -16.53 -19.25
C SER A 73 17.80 -17.38 -18.31
N THR A 74 18.14 -16.85 -17.14
CA THR A 74 19.02 -17.52 -16.17
C THR A 74 18.68 -17.17 -14.73
N ILE A 75 19.10 -18.05 -13.81
CA ILE A 75 18.96 -17.87 -12.37
C ILE A 75 20.32 -18.13 -11.75
N PHE A 76 20.77 -17.21 -10.89
CA PHE A 76 22.01 -17.39 -10.14
C PHE A 76 21.86 -16.86 -8.73
N GLU A 77 22.59 -17.46 -7.80
CA GLU A 77 22.65 -17.02 -6.42
C GLU A 77 23.51 -15.75 -6.30
N TYR A 78 23.06 -14.79 -5.50
CA TYR A 78 23.74 -13.53 -5.28
C TYR A 78 23.74 -13.19 -3.80
N GLN A 79 24.84 -12.60 -3.36
CA GLN A 79 25.01 -12.03 -2.03
C GLN A 79 25.67 -10.66 -2.17
N PHE A 80 25.28 -9.70 -1.32
CA PHE A 80 25.95 -8.41 -1.30
C PHE A 80 27.39 -8.56 -0.80
N GLN A 81 28.31 -7.76 -1.36
CA GLN A 81 29.72 -7.73 -0.94
C GLN A 81 29.91 -7.36 0.54
N LYS A 82 28.99 -6.56 1.10
CA LYS A 82 28.98 -6.19 2.52
C LYS A 82 28.50 -7.32 3.45
N GLY A 83 28.23 -8.51 2.92
CA GLY A 83 27.62 -9.62 3.64
C GLY A 83 26.09 -9.56 3.62
N GLY A 84 25.46 -10.53 4.30
CA GLY A 84 24.00 -10.68 4.38
C GLY A 84 23.51 -12.04 3.86
N PRO A 85 22.20 -12.27 3.80
CA PRO A 85 21.66 -13.52 3.28
C PRO A 85 21.89 -13.61 1.76
N SER A 86 22.08 -14.83 1.27
CA SER A 86 22.07 -15.10 -0.16
C SER A 86 20.63 -15.18 -0.68
N PHE A 87 20.45 -14.79 -1.94
CA PHE A 87 19.15 -14.84 -2.61
C PHE A 87 19.32 -15.07 -4.11
N ASN A 88 18.25 -15.49 -4.78
CA ASN A 88 18.27 -15.78 -6.20
C ASN A 88 18.02 -14.50 -7.00
N VAL A 89 18.89 -14.24 -7.98
CA VAL A 89 18.65 -13.25 -9.04
C VAL A 89 18.12 -13.99 -10.26
N VAL A 90 16.91 -13.63 -10.66
CA VAL A 90 16.20 -14.17 -11.82
C VAL A 90 16.32 -13.16 -12.94
N ALA A 91 17.04 -13.53 -13.99
CA ALA A 91 17.27 -12.71 -15.16
C ALA A 91 16.49 -13.28 -16.35
N ILE A 92 15.46 -12.56 -16.77
CA ILE A 92 14.58 -12.99 -17.85
C ILE A 92 14.91 -12.19 -19.09
N TYR A 93 15.33 -12.86 -20.15
CA TYR A 93 15.63 -12.18 -21.40
C TYR A 93 14.32 -11.76 -22.08
N ASN A 94 14.23 -10.50 -22.50
CA ASN A 94 13.10 -9.99 -23.27
C ASN A 94 13.56 -9.76 -24.71
N ASP A 95 13.07 -10.59 -25.63
CA ASP A 95 13.43 -10.54 -27.06
C ASP A 95 13.05 -9.22 -27.73
N GLU A 96 11.87 -8.69 -27.42
CA GLU A 96 11.36 -7.44 -28.00
C GLU A 96 12.25 -6.24 -27.64
N LYS A 97 12.68 -6.17 -26.37
CA LYS A 97 13.47 -5.06 -25.84
C LYS A 97 14.97 -5.31 -25.89
N LYS A 98 15.39 -6.52 -26.29
CA LYS A 98 16.77 -7.02 -26.29
C LYS A 98 17.51 -6.73 -24.97
N LYS A 99 16.80 -6.93 -23.85
CA LYS A 99 17.29 -6.59 -22.49
C LYS A 99 16.78 -7.59 -21.45
N TYR A 100 17.57 -7.78 -20.40
CA TYR A 100 17.16 -8.57 -19.24
C TYR A 100 16.24 -7.79 -18.31
N LEU A 101 15.15 -8.44 -17.89
CA LEU A 101 14.35 -8.08 -16.74
C LEU A 101 14.93 -8.80 -15.51
N LEU A 102 15.32 -8.02 -14.50
CA LEU A 102 16.04 -8.53 -13.34
C LEU A 102 15.17 -8.46 -12.09
N PHE A 103 15.07 -9.59 -11.39
CA PHE A 103 14.34 -9.72 -10.14
C PHE A 103 15.18 -10.43 -9.09
N ALA A 104 15.03 -10.07 -7.82
CA ALA A 104 15.63 -10.72 -6.67
C ALA A 104 14.54 -11.40 -5.86
N THR A 105 14.77 -12.66 -5.46
CA THR A 105 13.81 -13.44 -4.68
C THR A 105 14.52 -14.46 -3.80
N ASN A 106 13.96 -14.72 -2.61
CA ASN A 106 14.37 -15.82 -1.73
C ASN A 106 13.51 -17.09 -1.93
N LYS A 107 12.67 -17.13 -2.98
CA LYS A 107 11.96 -18.36 -3.35
C LYS A 107 12.96 -19.42 -3.80
N LYS A 108 12.72 -20.67 -3.42
CA LYS A 108 13.55 -21.82 -3.82
C LYS A 108 13.63 -21.88 -5.34
N ALA A 109 14.85 -21.89 -5.88
CA ALA A 109 15.07 -22.05 -7.31
C ALA A 109 14.53 -23.42 -7.74
N GLU A 110 13.53 -23.40 -8.62
CA GLU A 110 13.01 -24.60 -9.28
C GLU A 110 13.59 -24.64 -10.71
N SER A 111 12.76 -24.73 -11.75
CA SER A 111 13.19 -24.61 -13.14
C SER A 111 13.17 -23.15 -13.61
N ILE A 112 14.09 -22.83 -14.53
CA ILE A 112 14.15 -21.54 -15.22
C ILE A 112 12.82 -21.25 -15.92
N GLU A 113 12.26 -22.23 -16.62
CA GLU A 113 10.97 -22.10 -17.33
C GLU A 113 9.82 -21.69 -16.41
N LYS A 114 9.76 -22.24 -15.19
CA LYS A 114 8.72 -21.90 -14.22
C LYS A 114 8.91 -20.47 -13.72
N PHE A 115 10.12 -20.10 -13.35
CA PHE A 115 10.45 -18.78 -12.81
C PHE A 115 10.30 -17.67 -13.85
N GLU A 116 10.66 -17.96 -15.10
CA GLU A 116 10.51 -17.06 -16.24
C GLU A 116 9.06 -16.61 -16.45
N LYS A 117 8.10 -17.51 -16.24
CA LYS A 117 6.67 -17.18 -16.30
C LYS A 117 6.15 -16.63 -14.97
N MET A 118 6.50 -17.26 -13.85
CA MET A 118 5.91 -16.99 -12.55
C MET A 118 6.32 -15.62 -11.98
N ILE A 119 7.62 -15.29 -11.99
CA ILE A 119 8.15 -14.11 -11.30
C ILE A 119 7.61 -12.80 -11.90
N PRO A 120 7.59 -12.61 -13.23
CA PRO A 120 7.00 -11.41 -13.83
C PRO A 120 5.51 -11.28 -13.52
N GLU A 121 4.74 -12.36 -13.61
CA GLU A 121 3.30 -12.34 -13.32
C GLU A 121 3.01 -11.99 -11.86
N GLU A 122 3.78 -12.55 -10.93
CA GLU A 122 3.67 -12.18 -9.53
C GLU A 122 4.11 -10.74 -9.27
N TYR A 123 5.20 -10.29 -9.89
CA TYR A 123 5.68 -8.92 -9.74
C TYR A 123 4.66 -7.89 -10.24
N ARG A 124 3.84 -8.22 -11.26
CA ARG A 124 2.74 -7.35 -11.70
C ARG A 124 1.76 -7.03 -10.58
N LYS A 125 1.58 -7.90 -9.57
CA LYS A 125 0.72 -7.63 -8.40
C LYS A 125 1.17 -6.40 -7.60
N ARG A 126 2.41 -5.94 -7.76
CA ARG A 126 2.89 -4.65 -7.23
C ARG A 126 2.00 -3.49 -7.67
N TRP A 127 1.49 -3.51 -8.91
CA TRP A 127 0.58 -2.49 -9.47
C TRP A 127 -0.75 -2.32 -8.72
N ASN A 128 -1.07 -3.22 -7.79
CA ASN A 128 -2.21 -3.05 -6.90
C ASN A 128 -2.09 -1.80 -6.03
N ILE A 129 -0.87 -1.38 -5.68
CA ILE A 129 -0.67 -0.15 -4.91
C ILE A 129 -1.02 1.06 -5.77
N GLU A 130 -0.48 1.18 -6.98
CA GLU A 130 -0.76 2.29 -7.90
C GLU A 130 -2.24 2.33 -8.29
N THR A 131 -2.81 1.17 -8.60
CA THR A 131 -4.25 1.04 -8.90
C THR A 131 -5.09 1.43 -7.70
N GLY A 132 -4.71 0.99 -6.49
CA GLY A 132 -5.33 1.37 -5.24
C GLY A 132 -5.29 2.87 -4.99
N TYR A 133 -4.15 3.53 -5.22
CA TYR A 133 -4.04 4.99 -5.12
C TYR A 133 -4.91 5.72 -6.13
N ARG A 134 -5.00 5.22 -7.38
CA ARG A 134 -5.89 5.79 -8.40
C ARG A 134 -7.36 5.74 -7.94
N VAL A 135 -7.82 4.63 -7.36
CA VAL A 135 -9.19 4.51 -6.85
C VAL A 135 -9.38 5.30 -5.54
N LYS A 136 -8.40 5.36 -4.64
CA LYS A 136 -8.46 6.23 -3.45
C LYS A 136 -8.62 7.69 -3.83
N ASN A 137 -7.94 8.13 -4.89
CA ASN A 137 -8.06 9.49 -5.42
C ASN A 137 -9.47 9.83 -5.92
N GLU A 138 -10.29 8.83 -6.26
CA GLU A 138 -11.71 9.07 -6.51
C GLU A 138 -12.36 9.68 -5.26
N PHE A 139 -12.12 9.12 -4.08
CA PHE A 139 -12.70 9.62 -2.83
C PHE A 139 -12.02 10.90 -2.29
N LYS A 140 -11.14 11.52 -3.07
CA LYS A 140 -10.35 12.67 -2.62
C LYS A 140 -11.24 13.88 -2.32
N ILE A 141 -11.28 14.25 -1.05
CA ILE A 141 -11.87 15.50 -0.59
C ILE A 141 -10.95 16.64 -1.02
N ARG A 142 -11.40 17.47 -1.96
CA ARG A 142 -10.66 18.65 -2.42
C ARG A 142 -10.92 19.81 -1.47
N SER A 143 -9.87 20.35 -0.86
CA SER A 143 -9.94 21.46 0.07
C SER A 143 -8.73 22.38 -0.09
N CYS A 144 -8.92 23.68 0.10
CA CYS A 144 -7.86 24.68 0.10
C CYS A 144 -7.17 24.83 1.47
N THR A 145 -7.50 23.97 2.45
CA THR A 145 -6.92 24.05 3.80
C THR A 145 -5.39 23.90 3.79
N LYS A 146 -4.71 24.75 4.55
CA LYS A 146 -3.27 24.66 4.81
C LYS A 146 -2.93 23.78 6.02
N SER A 147 -3.92 23.43 6.85
CA SER A 147 -3.71 22.64 8.06
C SER A 147 -3.29 21.20 7.72
N PRO A 148 -2.12 20.74 8.19
CA PRO A 148 -1.68 19.35 8.01
C PRO A 148 -2.64 18.34 8.64
N VAL A 149 -3.23 18.68 9.80
CA VAL A 149 -4.18 17.84 10.53
C VAL A 149 -5.44 17.60 9.68
N ALA A 150 -5.99 18.65 9.08
CA ALA A 150 -7.16 18.52 8.21
C ALA A 150 -6.85 17.69 6.95
N ARG A 151 -5.67 17.88 6.34
CA ARG A 151 -5.25 17.09 5.17
C ARG A 151 -5.08 15.61 5.52
N LEU A 152 -4.52 15.30 6.69
CA LEU A 152 -4.39 13.93 7.18
C LEU A 152 -5.77 13.30 7.42
N LEU A 153 -6.69 14.02 8.07
CA LEU A 153 -8.06 13.55 8.29
C LEU A 153 -8.74 13.21 6.96
N PHE A 154 -8.66 14.08 5.96
CA PHE A 154 -9.23 13.82 4.63
C PHE A 154 -8.60 12.60 3.96
N PHE A 155 -7.29 12.38 4.13
CA PHE A 155 -6.62 11.20 3.61
C PHE A 155 -7.06 9.91 4.34
N ILE A 156 -7.28 9.96 5.65
CA ILE A 156 -7.81 8.82 6.41
C ILE A 156 -9.23 8.48 5.93
N ILE A 157 -10.10 9.47 5.75
CA ILE A 157 -11.45 9.27 5.21
C ILE A 157 -11.39 8.65 3.81
N GLN A 158 -10.50 9.13 2.94
CA GLN A 158 -10.26 8.52 1.61
C GLN A 158 -9.89 7.05 1.72
N CYS A 159 -9.00 6.71 2.66
CA CYS A 159 -8.60 5.31 2.89
C CYS A 159 -9.75 4.44 3.37
N ILE A 160 -10.58 4.95 4.30
CA ILE A 160 -11.76 4.24 4.81
C ILE A 160 -12.77 3.99 3.68
N MET A 161 -13.12 5.02 2.91
CA MET A 161 -14.06 4.91 1.78
C MET A 161 -13.59 3.88 0.74
N TYR A 162 -12.30 3.86 0.44
CA TYR A 162 -11.71 2.86 -0.43
C TYR A 162 -11.82 1.43 0.14
N ASN A 163 -11.57 1.25 1.45
CA ASN A 163 -11.70 -0.05 2.09
C ASN A 163 -13.16 -0.53 2.10
N VAL A 164 -14.12 0.37 2.36
CA VAL A 164 -15.56 0.09 2.28
C VAL A 164 -15.93 -0.34 0.85
N LEU A 165 -15.48 0.39 -0.18
CA LEU A 165 -15.73 0.00 -1.56
C LEU A 165 -15.19 -1.40 -1.86
N ASN A 166 -13.98 -1.73 -1.43
CA ASN A 166 -13.40 -3.06 -1.65
C ASN A 166 -14.19 -4.17 -0.93
N MET A 167 -14.67 -3.90 0.29
CA MET A 167 -15.55 -4.83 1.00
C MET A 167 -16.85 -5.03 0.23
N LEU A 168 -17.51 -3.96 -0.22
CA LEU A 168 -18.76 -4.05 -0.98
C LEU A 168 -18.57 -4.78 -2.31
N LYS A 169 -17.44 -4.58 -2.99
CA LYS A 169 -17.11 -5.29 -4.24
C LYS A 169 -17.01 -6.82 -4.09
N SER A 170 -16.80 -7.33 -2.88
CA SER A 170 -16.81 -8.78 -2.63
C SER A 170 -18.21 -9.39 -2.74
N VAL A 171 -19.27 -8.58 -2.64
CA VAL A 171 -20.67 -9.01 -2.64
C VAL A 171 -21.47 -8.38 -3.78
N LEU A 172 -21.12 -7.16 -4.20
CA LEU A 172 -21.89 -6.33 -5.12
C LEU A 172 -21.03 -5.87 -6.30
N LYS A 173 -21.66 -5.72 -7.47
CA LYS A 173 -21.05 -5.02 -8.61
C LYS A 173 -21.28 -3.51 -8.43
N ILE A 174 -20.35 -2.85 -7.76
CA ILE A 174 -20.42 -1.41 -7.47
C ILE A 174 -19.11 -0.69 -7.81
N THR A 175 -19.26 0.50 -8.37
CA THR A 175 -18.18 1.42 -8.71
C THR A 175 -17.97 2.48 -7.63
N ALA A 176 -16.82 3.15 -7.64
CA ALA A 176 -16.56 4.25 -6.73
C ALA A 176 -17.53 5.43 -6.95
N TYR A 177 -17.96 5.65 -8.19
CA TYR A 177 -18.91 6.70 -8.53
C TYR A 177 -20.30 6.43 -7.96
N GLU A 178 -20.83 5.22 -8.16
CA GLU A 178 -22.14 4.82 -7.63
C GLU A 178 -22.17 4.92 -6.11
N LEU A 179 -21.14 4.43 -5.42
CA LEU A 179 -21.04 4.54 -3.96
C LEU A 179 -21.07 6.00 -3.50
N LYS A 180 -20.32 6.88 -4.15
CA LYS A 180 -20.35 8.32 -3.82
C LYS A 180 -21.71 8.94 -4.08
N SER A 181 -22.35 8.59 -5.19
CA SER A 181 -23.65 9.13 -5.58
C SER A 181 -24.70 8.77 -4.55
N LEU A 182 -24.76 7.49 -4.14
CA LEU A 182 -25.67 7.00 -3.10
C LEU A 182 -25.43 7.70 -1.76
N ILE A 183 -24.17 7.79 -1.32
CA ILE A 183 -23.83 8.50 -0.07
C ILE A 183 -24.24 9.97 -0.14
N ASN A 184 -24.00 10.64 -1.26
CA ASN A 184 -24.39 12.03 -1.45
C ASN A 184 -25.91 12.20 -1.44
N GLU A 185 -26.65 11.30 -2.07
CA GLU A 185 -28.11 11.30 -2.05
C GLU A 185 -28.64 11.11 -0.63
N ASP A 186 -28.10 10.16 0.13
CA ASP A 186 -28.50 9.89 1.51
C ASP A 186 -28.15 11.05 2.44
N ILE A 187 -26.97 11.66 2.30
CA ILE A 187 -26.61 12.88 3.03
C ILE A 187 -27.61 14.00 2.71
N ASN A 188 -27.94 14.22 1.43
CA ASN A 188 -28.91 15.24 1.04
C ASN A 188 -30.30 14.96 1.60
N LYS A 189 -30.73 13.70 1.62
CA LYS A 189 -31.98 13.28 2.27
C LYS A 189 -31.93 13.61 3.76
N VAL A 190 -30.92 13.14 4.48
CA VAL A 190 -30.76 13.38 5.92
C VAL A 190 -30.73 14.88 6.24
N VAL A 191 -29.99 15.68 5.47
CA VAL A 191 -29.96 17.14 5.64
C VAL A 191 -31.32 17.75 5.36
N ARG A 192 -32.02 17.38 4.30
CA ARG A 192 -33.35 17.91 3.99
C ARG A 192 -34.41 17.49 5.02
N TYR A 193 -34.42 16.23 5.42
CA TYR A 193 -35.33 15.72 6.45
C TYR A 193 -35.00 16.30 7.83
N GLY A 194 -33.72 16.43 8.15
CA GLY A 194 -33.24 17.11 9.36
C GLY A 194 -33.62 18.58 9.38
N LEU A 195 -33.43 19.31 8.28
CA LEU A 195 -33.86 20.70 8.14
C LEU A 195 -35.37 20.86 8.20
N LYS A 196 -36.14 19.96 7.57
CA LYS A 196 -37.60 19.91 7.73
C LYS A 196 -37.97 19.70 9.20
N SER A 197 -37.34 18.73 9.86
CA SER A 197 -37.56 18.46 11.28
C SER A 197 -37.19 19.67 12.15
N LEU A 198 -36.09 20.37 11.86
CA LEU A 198 -35.67 21.61 12.51
C LEU A 198 -36.66 22.76 12.29
N ASN A 199 -37.24 22.88 11.09
CA ASN A 199 -38.28 23.87 10.80
C ASN A 199 -39.59 23.61 11.57
N PHE A 200 -39.83 22.38 12.03
CA PHE A 200 -40.97 22.02 12.87
C PHE A 200 -40.65 22.02 14.37
N ILE A 201 -39.38 22.18 14.75
CA ILE A 201 -38.97 22.26 16.15
C ILE A 201 -39.15 23.72 16.62
N PRO A 202 -39.90 23.97 17.71
CA PRO A 202 -39.94 25.29 18.31
C PRO A 202 -38.53 25.78 18.65
N VAL A 203 -38.24 27.05 18.41
CA VAL A 203 -36.90 27.64 18.62
C VAL A 203 -36.37 27.40 20.05
N SER A 204 -37.25 27.34 21.05
CA SER A 204 -36.91 26.97 22.43
C SER A 204 -36.28 25.58 22.53
N VAL A 205 -36.91 24.57 21.95
CA VAL A 205 -36.43 23.18 21.96
C VAL A 205 -35.12 23.05 21.18
N LEU A 206 -34.96 23.78 20.07
CA LEU A 206 -33.69 23.83 19.34
C LEU A 206 -32.57 24.44 20.18
N LEU A 207 -32.85 25.55 20.88
CA LEU A 207 -31.88 26.21 21.76
C LEU A 207 -31.48 25.32 22.94
N ASP A 208 -32.42 24.58 23.53
CA ASP A 208 -32.14 23.65 24.62
C ASP A 208 -31.26 22.47 24.16
N CYS A 209 -31.55 21.90 22.99
CA CYS A 209 -30.70 20.88 22.36
C CYS A 209 -29.29 21.41 22.07
N LEU A 210 -29.16 22.64 21.55
CA LEU A 210 -27.86 23.25 21.26
C LEU A 210 -27.06 23.53 22.54
N ARG A 211 -27.71 23.99 23.62
CA ARG A 211 -27.07 24.16 24.94
C ARG A 211 -26.56 22.82 25.45
N TRP A 212 -27.40 21.79 25.42
CA TRP A 212 -27.02 20.45 25.86
C TRP A 212 -25.80 19.90 25.10
N VAL A 213 -25.79 20.02 23.77
CA VAL A 213 -24.65 19.59 22.95
C VAL A 213 -23.38 20.36 23.31
N ASN A 214 -23.47 21.67 23.53
CA ASN A 214 -22.32 22.50 23.91
C ASN A 214 -21.79 22.16 25.31
N GLU A 215 -22.69 21.92 26.27
CA GLU A 215 -22.34 21.50 27.63
C GLU A 215 -21.62 20.15 27.62
N GLU A 216 -22.15 19.17 26.89
CA GLU A 216 -21.52 17.85 26.79
C GLU A 216 -20.17 17.92 26.07
N ARG A 217 -20.06 18.73 25.00
CA ARG A 217 -18.79 18.96 24.31
C ARG A 217 -17.75 19.59 25.24
N ASN A 218 -18.14 20.59 26.03
CA ASN A 218 -17.27 21.23 27.02
C ASN A 218 -16.84 20.25 28.11
N ARG A 219 -17.76 19.40 28.58
CA ARG A 219 -17.47 18.35 29.56
C ARG A 219 -16.44 17.36 29.01
N VAL A 220 -16.65 16.83 27.80
CA VAL A 220 -15.71 15.92 27.13
C VAL A 220 -14.33 16.56 26.94
N LEU A 221 -14.27 17.83 26.54
CA LEU A 221 -13.01 18.55 26.36
C LEU A 221 -12.26 18.74 27.69
N ARG A 222 -12.97 19.12 28.77
CA ARG A 222 -12.38 19.26 30.10
C ARG A 222 -11.87 17.92 30.63
N THR A 223 -12.66 16.85 30.53
CA THR A 223 -12.22 15.51 30.93
C THR A 223 -10.95 15.09 30.20
N ARG A 224 -10.86 15.36 28.89
CA ARG A 224 -9.64 15.05 28.10
C ARG A 224 -8.43 15.89 28.50
N LEU A 225 -8.62 17.14 28.92
CA LEU A 225 -7.54 18.01 29.40
C LEU A 225 -7.07 17.67 30.82
N THR A 226 -7.87 16.95 31.60
CA THR A 226 -7.52 16.55 32.99
C THR A 226 -6.80 15.19 33.04
N ILE A 227 -6.77 14.46 31.93
CA ILE A 227 -6.12 13.13 31.79
C ILE A 227 -4.70 13.25 31.16
N ILE A 228 -4.28 14.47 30.81
CA ILE A 228 -2.91 14.82 30.41
C ILE A 228 -2.18 15.38 31.63
#